data_AF-A0A4Q9LIX5-F1
#
_entry.id   AF-A0A4Q9LIX5-F1
#
_cell.length_a   1.000
_cell.length_b   1.000
_cell.length_c   1.000
_cell.angle_alpha   90.00
_cell.angle_beta   90.00
_cell.angle_gamma   90.00
#
_symmetry.space_group_name_H-M   'P 1'
#
loop_
_entity.id
_entity.type
_entity.pdbx_description
1 polymer ?
#
loop_
_entity_poly.entity_id
_entity_poly.type
_entity_poly.pdbx_seq_one_letter_code
_entity_poly.pdbx_strand_id
1 'polypeptide(L)'
;MKRNSRFSSNTIHQKKSKFKDFLIFSLQKKSWSFFGNKEKPQIHSFTLNSDNLKKLGLRNGKNTILFKVSGIDISVSANCYLWNNSTKIVISDVDGTITKSDVWGHIYSFVGKDWTHVGVAQLFSRIEKNGYKILYLSSRSIGQSRVTRRYIQGVKQNEWRLPDGPILLSPDGLFRAIYREVILRRPEDFKIACLKNVQNLFENTNPFFSGFGNRITDVISYKALNVPLSKIFTVDHTGEIGLEFKKNLSSSYLNLNEFVDSIFPVVKKDINRGYRDTEYWKIHW
;
A
#
# COMPACT_ATOMS: atom_id res chain seq x y z
N MET A 1 -13.41 -37.02 -35.38
CA MET A 1 -13.84 -35.75 -36.02
C MET A 1 -14.16 -34.72 -34.94
N LYS A 2 -13.83 -33.45 -35.22
CA LYS A 2 -13.83 -32.28 -34.32
C LYS A 2 -15.22 -31.74 -33.94
N ARG A 3 -15.19 -30.87 -32.91
CA ARG A 3 -16.06 -29.70 -32.56
C ARG A 3 -17.03 -29.95 -31.40
N ASN A 4 -17.24 -29.05 -30.43
CA ASN A 4 -16.69 -27.72 -30.15
C ASN A 4 -17.06 -27.34 -28.70
N SER A 5 -16.13 -26.80 -27.92
CA SER A 5 -16.37 -26.17 -26.62
C SER A 5 -16.56 -24.66 -26.79
N ARG A 6 -17.78 -24.16 -26.53
CA ARG A 6 -18.08 -22.74 -26.32
C ARG A 6 -19.14 -22.58 -25.24
N PHE A 7 -18.70 -22.47 -23.98
CA PHE A 7 -19.41 -21.84 -22.87
C PHE A 7 -18.34 -21.39 -21.87
N SER A 8 -18.30 -20.18 -21.32
CA SER A 8 -18.90 -18.88 -21.61
C SER A 8 -18.17 -17.93 -20.66
N SER A 9 -17.35 -17.02 -21.20
CA SER A 9 -16.59 -16.00 -20.45
C SER A 9 -17.49 -14.94 -19.77
N ASN A 10 -18.80 -14.94 -20.05
CA ASN A 10 -19.75 -13.95 -19.54
C ASN A 10 -20.16 -14.14 -18.08
N THR A 11 -20.11 -15.37 -17.54
CA THR A 11 -20.61 -15.68 -16.19
C THR A 11 -19.66 -15.23 -15.08
N ILE A 12 -18.36 -15.15 -15.38
CA ILE A 12 -17.31 -14.69 -14.46
C ILE A 12 -17.29 -13.16 -14.39
N HIS A 13 -17.52 -12.47 -15.51
CA HIS A 13 -17.63 -11.01 -15.54
C HIS A 13 -18.87 -10.48 -14.80
N GLN A 14 -20.03 -11.15 -14.92
CA GLN A 14 -21.23 -10.77 -14.16
C GLN A 14 -21.08 -10.92 -12.64
N LYS A 15 -20.36 -11.94 -12.15
CA LYS A 15 -20.09 -12.12 -10.70
C LYS A 15 -19.14 -11.06 -10.15
N LYS A 16 -18.14 -10.62 -10.93
CA LYS A 16 -17.21 -9.53 -10.54
C LYS A 16 -17.91 -8.16 -10.46
N SER A 17 -18.86 -7.87 -11.35
CA SER A 17 -19.65 -6.63 -11.31
C SER A 17 -20.50 -6.56 -10.04
N LYS A 18 -21.29 -7.61 -9.76
CA LYS A 18 -22.17 -7.66 -8.57
C LYS A 18 -21.42 -7.52 -7.24
N PHE A 19 -20.17 -7.97 -7.15
CA PHE A 19 -19.36 -7.86 -5.94
C PHE A 19 -18.79 -6.45 -5.73
N LYS A 20 -18.40 -5.77 -6.82
CA LYS A 20 -17.99 -4.36 -6.78
C LYS A 20 -19.18 -3.48 -6.39
N ASP A 21 -20.34 -3.78 -6.95
CA ASP A 21 -21.60 -3.11 -6.61
C ASP A 21 -21.98 -3.39 -5.14
N PHE A 22 -21.77 -4.60 -4.64
CA PHE A 22 -21.98 -4.93 -3.21
C PHE A 22 -21.00 -4.22 -2.27
N LEU A 23 -19.72 -4.08 -2.62
CA LEU A 23 -18.73 -3.35 -1.81
C LEU A 23 -19.05 -1.86 -1.75
N ILE A 24 -19.34 -1.24 -2.90
CA ILE A 24 -19.79 0.16 -2.99
C ILE A 24 -21.10 0.35 -2.21
N PHE A 25 -22.06 -0.56 -2.40
CA PHE A 25 -23.35 -0.56 -1.70
C PHE A 25 -23.19 -0.73 -0.18
N SER A 26 -22.31 -1.62 0.29
CA SER A 26 -22.10 -1.87 1.73
C SER A 26 -21.39 -0.70 2.43
N LEU A 27 -20.47 -0.04 1.71
CA LEU A 27 -19.77 1.17 2.18
C LEU A 27 -20.68 2.40 2.17
N GLN A 28 -21.64 2.49 1.23
CA GLN A 28 -22.64 3.57 1.20
C GLN A 28 -23.80 3.36 2.19
N LYS A 29 -24.33 2.13 2.35
CA LYS A 29 -25.52 1.90 3.19
C LYS A 29 -25.29 2.05 4.69
N LYS A 30 -24.08 1.79 5.20
CA LYS A 30 -23.82 1.91 6.64
C LYS A 30 -23.67 3.35 7.14
N SER A 31 -23.80 4.35 6.26
CA SER A 31 -23.85 5.73 6.72
C SER A 31 -25.22 6.18 7.23
N TRP A 32 -26.36 5.55 6.90
CA TRP A 32 -27.67 5.98 7.43
C TRP A 32 -28.73 4.87 7.41
N SER A 33 -29.22 4.48 8.59
CA SER A 33 -30.64 4.19 8.86
C SER A 33 -30.82 3.68 10.30
N PHE A 34 -30.82 4.58 11.29
CA PHE A 34 -31.35 4.27 12.63
C PHE A 34 -32.39 5.27 13.15
N PHE A 35 -32.74 6.31 12.39
CA PHE A 35 -33.84 7.20 12.74
C PHE A 35 -34.73 7.44 11.53
N GLY A 36 -36.01 7.10 11.68
CA GLY A 36 -37.04 7.50 10.74
C GLY A 36 -37.20 9.02 10.78
N ASN A 37 -36.74 9.67 9.72
CA ASN A 37 -37.42 10.80 9.10
C ASN A 37 -36.75 11.10 7.75
N LYS A 38 -37.55 11.52 6.76
CA LYS A 38 -37.11 11.82 5.39
C LYS A 38 -36.23 13.07 5.36
N GLU A 39 -34.95 12.94 5.67
CA GLU A 39 -33.93 13.93 5.32
C GLU A 39 -33.19 13.46 4.05
N LYS A 40 -32.90 14.39 3.14
CA LYS A 40 -32.16 14.11 1.88
C LYS A 40 -30.87 13.36 2.22
N PRO A 41 -30.51 12.25 1.52
CA PRO A 41 -29.27 11.51 1.76
C PRO A 41 -28.08 12.47 1.76
N GLN A 42 -27.54 12.78 2.95
CA GLN A 42 -26.31 13.51 3.10
C GLN A 42 -25.23 12.56 2.59
N ILE A 43 -24.67 12.89 1.43
CA ILE A 43 -23.64 12.06 0.81
C ILE A 43 -22.38 12.27 1.65
N HIS A 44 -22.15 11.40 2.63
CA HIS A 44 -20.91 11.34 3.39
C HIS A 44 -19.81 10.85 2.44
N SER A 45 -19.00 11.78 1.92
CA SER A 45 -17.83 11.45 1.12
C SER A 45 -16.65 11.13 2.04
N PHE A 46 -16.00 9.99 1.81
CA PHE A 46 -14.72 9.66 2.44
C PHE A 46 -13.52 10.30 1.72
N THR A 47 -13.77 11.06 0.65
CA THR A 47 -12.75 11.78 -0.13
C THR A 47 -13.05 13.28 -0.15
N LEU A 48 -12.00 14.09 -0.01
CA LEU A 48 -12.06 15.53 -0.23
C LEU A 48 -11.86 15.84 -1.71
N ASN A 49 -12.57 16.84 -2.22
CA ASN A 49 -12.32 17.37 -3.57
C ASN A 49 -11.01 18.18 -3.63
N SER A 50 -10.56 18.50 -4.84
CA SER A 50 -9.29 19.21 -5.06
C SER A 50 -9.23 20.55 -4.32
N ASP A 51 -10.31 21.33 -4.33
CA ASP A 51 -10.33 22.66 -3.69
C ASP A 51 -10.22 22.56 -2.17
N ASN A 52 -10.88 21.59 -1.55
CA ASN A 52 -10.77 21.35 -0.12
C ASN A 52 -9.41 20.79 0.27
N LEU A 53 -8.79 19.94 -0.57
CA LEU A 53 -7.42 19.46 -0.34
C LEU A 53 -6.39 20.60 -0.39
N LYS A 54 -6.53 21.54 -1.34
CA LYS A 54 -5.63 22.72 -1.43
C LYS A 54 -5.69 23.59 -0.18
N LYS A 55 -6.88 23.76 0.42
CA LYS A 55 -7.06 24.54 1.66
C LYS A 55 -6.32 23.95 2.86
N LEU A 56 -5.96 22.67 2.84
CA LEU A 56 -5.18 22.06 3.92
C LEU A 56 -3.72 22.53 3.95
N GLY A 57 -3.22 23.17 2.88
CA GLY A 57 -1.84 23.69 2.85
C GLY A 57 -0.77 22.61 3.00
N LEU A 58 -1.05 21.39 2.49
CA LEU A 58 -0.16 20.24 2.63
C LEU A 58 1.20 20.50 1.97
N ARG A 59 2.27 20.06 2.64
CA ARG A 59 3.64 20.05 2.10
C ARG A 59 3.96 18.70 1.47
N ASN A 60 4.89 18.67 0.53
CA ASN A 60 5.36 17.40 -0.05
C ASN A 60 5.89 16.47 1.06
N GLY A 61 5.50 15.19 1.00
CA GLY A 61 5.82 14.18 2.00
C GLY A 61 4.78 14.10 3.12
N LYS A 62 5.25 13.80 4.33
CA LYS A 62 4.41 13.55 5.51
C LYS A 62 3.93 14.86 6.14
N ASN A 63 2.64 14.92 6.42
CA ASN A 63 1.97 15.98 7.16
C ASN A 63 1.20 15.37 8.33
N THR A 64 1.04 16.11 9.41
CA THR A 64 0.16 15.74 10.52
C THR A 64 -1.13 16.52 10.40
N ILE A 65 -2.26 15.81 10.35
CA ILE A 65 -3.60 16.40 10.39
C ILE A 65 -4.24 16.09 11.74
N LEU A 66 -5.06 17.01 12.22
CA LEU A 66 -5.75 16.89 13.51
C LEU A 66 -7.25 17.02 13.28
N PHE A 67 -7.99 15.99 13.67
CA PHE A 67 -9.44 16.02 13.72
C PHE A 67 -9.86 16.44 15.13
N LYS A 68 -10.68 17.48 15.25
CA LYS A 68 -11.25 17.95 16.51
C LYS A 68 -12.76 17.82 16.46
N VAL A 69 -13.36 17.31 17.53
CA VAL A 69 -14.82 17.28 17.66
C VAL A 69 -15.28 18.63 18.19
N SER A 70 -16.21 19.28 17.49
CA SER A 70 -16.72 20.58 17.93
C SER A 70 -17.38 20.47 19.30
N GLY A 71 -17.08 21.41 20.20
CA GLY A 71 -17.66 21.46 21.54
C GLY A 71 -17.03 20.52 22.59
N ILE A 72 -16.02 19.72 22.23
CA ILE A 72 -15.31 18.84 23.16
C ILE A 72 -13.80 18.96 22.92
N ASP A 73 -12.99 19.05 23.97
CA ASP A 73 -11.52 19.09 23.86
C ASP A 73 -10.92 17.68 23.63
N ILE A 74 -11.44 16.99 22.61
CA ILE A 74 -10.92 15.70 22.15
C ILE A 74 -10.46 15.87 20.71
N SER A 75 -9.23 15.41 20.46
CA SER A 75 -8.64 15.44 19.13
C SER A 75 -7.94 14.14 18.78
N VAL A 76 -7.95 13.80 17.50
CA VAL A 76 -7.30 12.61 16.94
C VAL A 76 -6.34 13.06 15.86
N SER A 77 -5.07 12.67 15.97
CA SER A 77 -4.07 12.95 14.95
C SER A 77 -3.97 11.82 13.92
N ALA A 78 -3.71 12.19 12.67
CA ALA A 78 -3.41 11.26 11.60
C ALA A 78 -2.26 11.77 10.74
N ASN A 79 -1.59 10.85 10.05
CA ASN A 79 -0.58 11.21 9.06
C ASN A 79 -1.26 11.31 7.68
N CYS A 80 -1.03 12.42 6.98
CA CYS A 80 -1.44 12.64 5.60
C CYS A 80 -0.19 12.77 4.72
N TYR A 81 -0.13 12.03 3.61
CA TYR A 81 1.04 12.03 2.73
C TYR A 81 0.68 12.68 1.40
N LEU A 82 1.43 13.71 1.00
CA LEU A 82 1.33 14.34 -0.31
C LEU A 82 2.51 13.89 -1.17
N TRP A 83 2.24 13.15 -2.25
CA TRP A 83 3.24 12.67 -3.20
C TRP A 83 2.97 13.21 -4.60
N ASN A 84 4.03 13.37 -5.40
CA ASN A 84 3.89 13.76 -6.81
C ASN A 84 3.31 12.59 -7.63
N ASN A 85 2.55 12.87 -8.68
CA ASN A 85 2.02 11.86 -9.59
C ASN A 85 3.10 10.96 -10.24
N SER A 86 4.34 11.44 -10.40
CA SER A 86 5.45 10.65 -10.93
C SER A 86 6.10 9.69 -9.92
N THR A 87 5.68 9.73 -8.64
CA THR A 87 6.28 8.94 -7.56
C THR A 87 6.21 7.44 -7.84
N LYS A 88 7.33 6.75 -7.63
CA LYS A 88 7.42 5.29 -7.70
C LYS A 88 7.31 4.69 -6.31
N ILE A 89 6.32 3.83 -6.11
CA ILE A 89 5.96 3.23 -4.82
C ILE A 89 6.45 1.78 -4.79
N VAL A 90 7.11 1.42 -3.71
CA VAL A 90 7.39 0.03 -3.31
C VAL A 90 6.40 -0.35 -2.22
N ILE A 91 5.61 -1.38 -2.46
CA ILE A 91 4.67 -1.93 -1.48
C ILE A 91 5.43 -2.92 -0.59
N SER A 92 5.21 -2.89 0.72
CA SER A 92 5.70 -3.92 1.62
C SER A 92 4.61 -4.35 2.57
N ASP A 93 4.34 -5.65 2.67
CA ASP A 93 3.69 -6.16 3.87
C ASP A 93 4.61 -5.95 5.08
N VAL A 94 4.02 -5.90 6.27
CA VAL A 94 4.73 -5.75 7.54
C VAL A 94 4.82 -7.10 8.22
N ASP A 95 3.67 -7.77 8.38
CA ASP A 95 3.55 -8.99 9.16
C ASP A 95 4.11 -10.17 8.35
N GLY A 96 5.17 -10.79 8.87
CA GLY A 96 5.89 -11.90 8.23
C GLY A 96 6.82 -11.49 7.07
N THR A 97 6.82 -10.21 6.66
CA THR A 97 7.73 -9.67 5.63
C THR A 97 8.83 -8.81 6.23
N ILE A 98 8.47 -7.88 7.13
CA ILE A 98 9.42 -7.10 7.92
C ILE A 98 9.67 -7.82 9.24
N THR A 99 8.61 -8.25 9.92
CA THR A 99 8.70 -9.15 11.07
C THR A 99 8.98 -10.57 10.59
N LYS A 100 9.67 -11.37 11.40
CA LYS A 100 9.89 -12.81 11.12
C LYS A 100 8.64 -13.69 11.29
N SER A 101 7.59 -13.16 11.92
CA SER A 101 6.37 -13.91 12.23
C SER A 101 5.11 -13.03 12.19
N ASP A 102 3.97 -13.67 11.95
CA ASP A 102 2.65 -13.03 11.87
C ASP A 102 2.03 -12.78 13.27
N VAL A 103 2.54 -13.42 14.32
CA VAL A 103 1.91 -13.45 15.66
C VAL A 103 2.70 -12.59 16.65
N TRP A 104 2.45 -11.29 16.63
CA TRP A 104 3.08 -10.31 17.52
C TRP A 104 2.18 -9.82 18.68
N GLY A 105 0.96 -10.34 18.78
CA GLY A 105 -0.08 -9.84 19.70
C GLY A 105 0.24 -9.91 21.20
N HIS A 106 1.23 -10.71 21.64
CA HIS A 106 1.49 -10.96 23.07
C HIS A 106 2.91 -10.60 23.56
N ILE A 107 3.82 -10.16 22.69
CA ILE A 107 5.26 -10.10 23.00
C ILE A 107 5.79 -8.66 22.96
N TYR A 108 5.00 -7.71 23.47
CA TYR A 108 5.39 -6.29 23.51
C TYR A 108 6.48 -5.99 24.57
N SER A 109 6.82 -6.95 25.43
CA SER A 109 7.65 -6.73 26.62
C SER A 109 9.14 -7.09 26.48
N PHE A 110 9.58 -7.74 25.40
CA PHE A 110 11.00 -8.13 25.27
C PHE A 110 11.79 -7.13 24.43
N VAL A 111 12.17 -6.04 25.11
CA VAL A 111 13.28 -5.17 24.71
C VAL A 111 14.53 -6.04 24.50
N GLY A 112 15.13 -5.99 23.32
CA GLY A 112 16.51 -6.47 23.10
C GLY A 112 16.74 -7.58 22.06
N LYS A 113 15.71 -8.14 21.39
CA LYS A 113 15.91 -9.00 20.21
C LYS A 113 15.33 -8.38 18.95
N ASP A 114 16.13 -8.30 17.89
CA ASP A 114 15.68 -7.88 16.57
C ASP A 114 14.83 -8.98 15.93
N TRP A 115 13.52 -8.83 16.06
CA TRP A 115 12.52 -9.73 15.48
C TRP A 115 12.17 -9.43 14.02
N THR A 116 12.96 -8.55 13.40
CA THR A 116 12.90 -8.19 12.00
C THR A 116 13.85 -9.03 11.17
N HIS A 117 13.53 -9.29 9.91
CA HIS A 117 14.51 -9.87 8.99
C HIS A 117 15.75 -8.98 8.85
N VAL A 118 16.94 -9.56 8.92
CA VAL A 118 18.22 -8.84 8.86
C VAL A 118 18.40 -8.20 7.48
N GLY A 119 18.81 -6.93 7.44
CA GLY A 119 19.08 -6.20 6.20
C GLY A 119 17.88 -5.47 5.59
N VAL A 120 16.65 -5.69 6.10
CA VAL A 120 15.44 -5.03 5.58
C VAL A 120 15.48 -3.52 5.76
N ALA A 121 15.98 -3.02 6.90
CA ALA A 121 16.07 -1.59 7.16
C ALA A 121 17.08 -0.92 6.23
N GLN A 122 18.22 -1.57 5.98
CA GLN A 122 19.22 -1.12 5.02
C GLN A 122 18.66 -1.09 3.60
N LEU A 123 17.99 -2.17 3.17
CA LEU A 123 17.43 -2.27 1.83
C LEU A 123 16.41 -1.15 1.58
N PHE A 124 15.44 -1.01 2.48
CA PHE A 124 14.37 -0.03 2.28
C PHE A 124 14.90 1.40 2.38
N SER A 125 15.86 1.66 3.26
CA SER A 125 16.58 2.95 3.28
C SER A 125 17.28 3.25 1.96
N ARG A 126 17.98 2.28 1.36
CA ARG A 126 18.66 2.48 0.06
C ARG A 126 17.66 2.67 -1.08
N ILE A 127 16.56 1.92 -1.08
CA ILE A 127 15.43 2.11 -2.00
C ILE A 127 14.88 3.54 -1.88
N GLU A 128 14.66 4.05 -0.67
CA GLU A 128 14.21 5.44 -0.48
C GLU A 128 15.24 6.47 -0.96
N LYS A 129 16.54 6.23 -0.69
CA LYS A 129 17.63 7.09 -1.19
C LYS A 129 17.64 7.18 -2.72
N ASN A 130 17.24 6.11 -3.41
CA ASN A 130 17.10 6.10 -4.87
C ASN A 130 15.82 6.80 -5.38
N GLY A 131 15.03 7.40 -4.50
CA GLY A 131 13.88 8.25 -4.86
C GLY A 131 12.53 7.54 -4.85
N TYR A 132 12.48 6.26 -4.45
CA TYR A 132 11.23 5.51 -4.28
C TYR A 132 10.57 5.85 -2.94
N LYS A 133 9.26 5.57 -2.82
CA LYS A 133 8.51 5.69 -1.57
C LYS A 133 7.98 4.34 -1.12
N ILE A 134 8.02 4.08 0.19
CA ILE A 134 7.51 2.84 0.75
C ILE A 134 6.05 3.05 1.21
N LEU A 135 5.17 2.16 0.76
CA LEU A 135 3.79 2.04 1.24
C LEU A 135 3.67 0.72 2.00
N TYR A 136 3.39 0.79 3.29
CA TYR A 136 3.27 -0.38 4.15
C TYR A 136 1.84 -0.91 4.17
N LEU A 137 1.71 -2.23 4.20
CA LEU A 137 0.45 -2.95 4.45
C LEU A 137 0.59 -3.74 5.74
N SER A 138 -0.48 -3.83 6.53
CA SER A 138 -0.51 -4.73 7.68
C SER A 138 -1.91 -5.28 7.87
N SER A 139 -1.96 -6.55 8.23
CA SER A 139 -3.22 -7.23 8.58
C SER A 139 -3.76 -6.79 9.95
N ARG A 140 -2.97 -6.04 10.73
CA ARG A 140 -3.38 -5.50 12.03
C ARG A 140 -4.55 -4.54 11.90
N SER A 141 -5.39 -4.53 12.93
CA SER A 141 -6.58 -3.68 12.97
C SER A 141 -6.24 -2.19 13.01
N ILE A 142 -7.10 -1.34 12.46
CA ILE A 142 -6.97 0.12 12.55
C ILE A 142 -6.89 0.66 14.00
N GLY A 143 -7.49 -0.05 14.97
CA GLY A 143 -7.38 0.27 16.40
C GLY A 143 -5.95 0.14 16.94
N GLN A 144 -5.09 -0.63 16.26
CA GLN A 144 -3.67 -0.80 16.59
C GLN A 144 -2.76 0.15 15.80
N SER A 145 -3.32 1.09 15.03
CA SER A 145 -2.56 1.98 14.14
C SER A 145 -1.40 2.71 14.82
N ARG A 146 -1.60 3.21 16.05
CA ARG A 146 -0.56 3.89 16.82
C ARG A 146 0.59 2.95 17.15
N VAL A 147 0.28 1.70 17.52
CA VAL A 147 1.28 0.68 17.88
C VAL A 147 2.06 0.24 16.64
N THR A 148 1.38 -0.10 15.55
CA THR A 148 2.02 -0.48 14.29
C THR A 148 2.93 0.63 13.75
N ARG A 149 2.47 1.89 13.81
CA ARG A 149 3.29 3.03 13.39
C ARG A 149 4.55 3.18 14.23
N ARG A 150 4.44 3.10 15.57
CA ARG A 150 5.60 3.16 16.46
C ARG A 150 6.57 2.01 16.21
N TYR A 151 6.06 0.81 15.94
CA TYR A 151 6.89 -0.34 15.60
C TYR A 151 7.74 -0.04 14.36
N ILE A 152 7.13 0.35 13.23
CA ILE A 152 7.87 0.67 12.00
C ILE A 152 8.92 1.76 12.24
N GLN A 153 8.56 2.82 12.96
CA GLN A 153 9.48 3.91 13.29
C GLN A 153 10.60 3.50 14.27
N GLY A 154 10.38 2.46 15.06
CA GLY A 154 11.33 1.92 16.03
C GLY A 154 12.31 0.90 15.44
N VAL A 155 12.03 0.33 14.26
CA VAL A 155 12.95 -0.62 13.61
C VAL A 155 14.23 0.10 13.21
N LYS A 156 15.35 -0.35 13.79
CA LYS A 156 16.70 0.12 13.51
C LYS A 156 17.65 -1.08 13.43
N GLN A 157 18.43 -1.16 12.35
CA GLN A 157 19.48 -2.17 12.16
C GLN A 157 20.78 -1.43 11.84
N ASN A 158 21.75 -1.46 12.75
CA ASN A 158 22.96 -0.61 12.69
C ASN A 158 22.57 0.87 12.55
N GLU A 159 23.13 1.62 11.60
CA GLU A 159 22.74 3.00 11.30
C GLU A 159 21.43 3.15 10.53
N TRP A 160 20.85 2.05 10.02
CA TRP A 160 19.71 2.08 9.12
C TRP A 160 18.38 2.00 9.86
N ARG A 161 17.38 2.73 9.37
CA ARG A 161 16.00 2.71 9.87
C ARG A 161 15.05 2.41 8.73
N LEU A 162 13.85 1.94 9.04
CA LEU A 162 12.82 1.87 8.01
C LEU A 162 12.43 3.30 7.56
N PRO A 163 12.26 3.55 6.25
CA PRO A 163 11.70 4.79 5.73
C PRO A 163 10.34 5.14 6.33
N ASP A 164 10.07 6.43 6.47
CA ASP A 164 8.75 6.89 6.86
C ASP A 164 7.77 6.70 5.69
N GLY A 165 6.59 6.11 5.95
CA GLY A 165 5.61 5.84 4.90
C GLY A 165 4.18 5.67 5.42
N PRO A 166 3.15 5.84 4.56
CA PRO A 166 1.78 5.48 4.88
C PRO A 166 1.67 3.99 5.19
N ILE A 167 0.79 3.65 6.13
CA ILE A 167 0.52 2.28 6.56
C ILE A 167 -0.98 2.02 6.37
N LEU A 168 -1.33 1.12 5.46
CA LEU A 168 -2.70 0.67 5.26
C LEU A 168 -2.97 -0.52 6.21
N LEU A 169 -4.05 -0.40 6.97
CA LEU A 169 -4.39 -1.33 8.04
C LEU A 169 -5.72 -2.02 7.75
N SER A 170 -5.91 -3.18 8.37
CA SER A 170 -7.15 -3.93 8.26
C SER A 170 -8.30 -3.20 8.97
N PRO A 171 -9.52 -3.22 8.38
CA PRO A 171 -10.72 -2.67 9.02
C PRO A 171 -11.30 -3.56 10.12
N ASP A 172 -10.64 -4.66 10.50
CA ASP A 172 -11.10 -5.73 11.42
C ASP A 172 -11.77 -5.21 12.73
N GLY A 173 -11.36 -4.03 13.21
CA GLY A 173 -11.97 -3.40 14.40
C GLY A 173 -13.32 -2.70 14.18
N LEU A 174 -13.65 -2.27 12.95
CA LEU A 174 -14.82 -1.41 12.66
C LEU A 174 -16.03 -2.19 12.14
N PHE A 175 -15.82 -3.31 11.43
CA PHE A 175 -16.88 -4.02 10.71
C PHE A 175 -16.83 -5.54 10.92
N ARG A 176 -16.77 -6.00 12.18
CA ARG A 176 -16.62 -7.42 12.57
C ARG A 176 -17.50 -8.41 11.79
N ALA A 177 -18.75 -8.05 11.49
CA ALA A 177 -19.68 -8.91 10.75
C ALA A 177 -19.31 -9.08 9.25
N ILE A 178 -18.89 -8.00 8.58
CA ILE A 178 -18.49 -8.02 7.16
C ILE A 178 -17.11 -8.69 7.02
N TYR A 179 -16.24 -8.48 8.01
CA TYR A 179 -14.89 -9.02 8.04
C TYR A 179 -14.86 -10.56 8.04
N ARG A 180 -15.67 -11.18 8.90
CA ARG A 180 -15.66 -12.65 9.04
C ARG A 180 -16.10 -13.39 7.79
N GLU A 181 -17.06 -12.84 7.06
CA GLU A 181 -17.70 -13.56 5.94
C GLU A 181 -16.98 -13.36 4.61
N VAL A 182 -16.40 -12.19 4.38
CA VAL A 182 -15.82 -11.82 3.09
C VAL A 182 -14.31 -11.65 3.17
N ILE A 183 -13.80 -10.93 4.18
CA ILE A 183 -12.36 -10.61 4.30
C ILE A 183 -11.53 -11.84 4.63
N LEU A 184 -11.96 -12.63 5.62
CA LEU A 184 -11.24 -13.86 5.98
C LEU A 184 -11.24 -14.92 4.87
N ARG A 185 -12.23 -14.89 3.97
CA ARG A 185 -12.36 -15.87 2.88
C ARG A 185 -11.59 -15.49 1.62
N ARG A 186 -11.36 -14.20 1.37
CA ARG A 186 -10.64 -13.68 0.19
C ARG A 186 -9.77 -12.48 0.57
N PRO A 187 -8.73 -12.67 1.40
CA PRO A 187 -7.87 -11.57 1.86
C PRO A 187 -7.20 -10.79 0.70
N GLU A 188 -6.87 -11.47 -0.39
CA GLU A 188 -6.29 -10.89 -1.60
C GLU A 188 -7.23 -9.88 -2.28
N ASP A 189 -8.54 -10.11 -2.31
CA ASP A 189 -9.50 -9.19 -2.93
C ASP A 189 -9.50 -7.84 -2.21
N PHE A 190 -9.35 -7.85 -0.89
CA PHE A 190 -9.29 -6.61 -0.09
C PHE A 190 -7.97 -5.89 -0.25
N LYS A 191 -6.85 -6.62 -0.27
CA LYS A 191 -5.53 -6.04 -0.52
C LYS A 191 -5.50 -5.39 -1.91
N ILE A 192 -6.02 -6.09 -2.93
CA ILE A 192 -6.18 -5.55 -4.30
C ILE A 192 -7.07 -4.32 -4.29
N ALA A 193 -8.26 -4.37 -3.69
CA ALA A 193 -9.19 -3.23 -3.69
C ALA A 193 -8.58 -1.99 -3.01
N CYS A 194 -7.92 -2.18 -1.86
CA CYS A 194 -7.28 -1.10 -1.11
C CYS A 194 -6.14 -0.46 -1.92
N LEU A 195 -5.24 -1.27 -2.46
CA LEU A 195 -4.14 -0.78 -3.30
C LEU A 195 -4.63 -0.20 -4.63
N LYS A 196 -5.73 -0.71 -5.19
CA LYS A 196 -6.34 -0.14 -6.40
C LYS A 196 -6.87 1.26 -6.15
N ASN A 197 -7.45 1.51 -4.96
CA ASN A 197 -7.84 2.87 -4.57
C ASN A 197 -6.63 3.80 -4.52
N VAL A 198 -5.49 3.34 -3.99
CA VAL A 198 -4.24 4.12 -4.04
C VAL A 198 -3.77 4.33 -5.48
N GLN A 199 -3.76 3.29 -6.32
CA GLN A 199 -3.38 3.40 -7.73
C GLN A 199 -4.23 4.44 -8.48
N ASN A 200 -5.53 4.50 -8.21
CA ASN A 200 -6.44 5.45 -8.84
C ASN A 200 -6.15 6.92 -8.45
N LEU A 201 -5.39 7.18 -7.38
CA LEU A 201 -4.93 8.52 -7.03
C LEU A 201 -3.83 9.04 -7.99
N PHE A 202 -3.20 8.15 -8.77
CA PHE A 202 -2.08 8.44 -9.68
C PHE A 202 -2.50 8.49 -11.16
N GLU A 203 -3.78 8.78 -11.40
CA GLU A 203 -4.37 8.96 -12.73
C GLU A 203 -4.02 7.80 -13.70
N ASN A 204 -3.40 8.12 -14.85
CA ASN A 204 -3.11 7.18 -15.94
C ASN A 204 -1.78 6.42 -15.77
N THR A 205 -1.08 6.59 -14.65
CA THR A 205 0.20 5.90 -14.43
C THR A 205 0.10 4.91 -13.28
N ASN A 206 0.73 3.74 -13.44
CA ASN A 206 0.88 2.82 -12.32
C ASN A 206 2.02 3.32 -11.42
N PRO A 207 1.74 3.73 -10.17
CA PRO A 207 2.80 4.18 -9.28
C PRO A 207 3.58 2.99 -8.70
N PHE A 208 3.00 1.78 -8.69
CA PHE A 208 3.62 0.63 -8.04
C PHE A 208 4.75 0.05 -8.90
N PHE A 209 5.96 0.14 -8.37
CA PHE A 209 7.19 -0.35 -9.01
C PHE A 209 7.54 -1.78 -8.58
N SER A 210 7.34 -2.10 -7.30
CA SER A 210 7.76 -3.37 -6.69
C SER A 210 6.86 -3.72 -5.50
N GLY A 211 6.81 -5.00 -5.14
CA GLY A 211 6.09 -5.49 -3.96
C GLY A 211 6.91 -6.50 -3.16
N PHE A 212 6.92 -6.35 -1.83
CA PHE A 212 7.45 -7.30 -0.87
C PHE A 212 6.30 -7.91 -0.07
N GLY A 213 6.28 -9.23 0.05
CA GLY A 213 5.27 -9.98 0.81
C GLY A 213 5.84 -11.28 1.35
N ASN A 214 5.01 -12.05 2.05
CA ASN A 214 5.38 -13.34 2.63
C ASN A 214 4.42 -14.47 2.28
N ARG A 215 3.34 -14.16 1.53
CA ARG A 215 2.31 -15.12 1.14
C ARG A 215 2.09 -15.09 -0.35
N ILE A 216 1.68 -16.23 -0.91
CA ILE A 216 1.26 -16.32 -2.32
C ILE A 216 0.12 -15.35 -2.66
N THR A 217 -0.74 -15.03 -1.69
CA THR A 217 -1.80 -14.02 -1.83
C THR A 217 -1.25 -12.62 -2.12
N ASP A 218 -0.04 -12.30 -1.67
CA ASP A 218 0.62 -11.01 -1.93
C ASP A 218 1.07 -10.94 -3.37
N VAL A 219 1.66 -12.03 -3.88
CA VAL A 219 2.03 -12.18 -5.29
C VAL A 219 0.82 -12.00 -6.19
N ILE A 220 -0.29 -12.67 -5.87
CA ILE A 220 -1.56 -12.54 -6.59
C ILE A 220 -2.03 -11.08 -6.57
N SER A 221 -1.98 -10.44 -5.40
CA SER A 221 -2.43 -9.06 -5.22
C SER A 221 -1.60 -8.07 -6.03
N TYR A 222 -0.27 -8.13 -5.92
CA TYR A 222 0.64 -7.21 -6.61
C TYR A 222 0.62 -7.41 -8.13
N LYS A 223 0.50 -8.67 -8.59
CA LYS A 223 0.33 -8.99 -10.01
C LYS A 223 -0.97 -8.40 -10.57
N ALA A 224 -2.08 -8.49 -9.82
CA ALA A 224 -3.36 -7.90 -10.24
C ALA A 224 -3.33 -6.37 -10.37
N LEU A 225 -2.31 -5.73 -9.78
CA LEU A 225 -2.06 -4.29 -9.84
C LEU A 225 -0.99 -3.92 -10.89
N ASN A 226 -0.63 -4.85 -11.77
CA ASN A 226 0.38 -4.70 -12.81
C ASN A 226 1.80 -4.43 -12.30
N VAL A 227 2.15 -4.94 -11.11
CA VAL A 227 3.56 -5.02 -10.69
C VAL A 227 4.22 -6.19 -11.44
N PRO A 228 5.35 -6.00 -12.14
CA PRO A 228 6.03 -7.09 -12.84
C PRO A 228 6.45 -8.21 -11.88
N LEU A 229 6.35 -9.47 -12.30
CA LEU A 229 6.78 -10.62 -11.48
C LEU A 229 8.26 -10.56 -11.10
N SER A 230 9.09 -9.92 -11.91
CA SER A 230 10.51 -9.69 -11.61
C SER A 230 10.78 -8.63 -10.55
N LYS A 231 9.73 -7.96 -10.07
CA LYS A 231 9.75 -6.96 -9.00
C LYS A 231 8.82 -7.35 -7.84
N ILE A 232 8.45 -8.63 -7.75
CA ILE A 232 7.70 -9.18 -6.62
C ILE A 232 8.63 -10.15 -5.87
N PHE A 233 8.82 -9.86 -4.60
CA PHE A 233 9.72 -10.58 -3.70
C PHE A 233 8.89 -11.22 -2.58
N THR A 234 9.00 -12.54 -2.44
CA THR A 234 8.33 -13.29 -1.38
C THR A 234 9.38 -13.75 -0.39
N VAL A 235 9.28 -13.30 0.87
CA VAL A 235 10.19 -13.72 1.94
C VAL A 235 9.54 -14.81 2.80
N ASP A 236 10.31 -15.82 3.14
CA ASP A 236 9.87 -16.84 4.09
C ASP A 236 10.26 -16.47 5.53
N HIS A 237 9.84 -17.29 6.50
CA HIS A 237 10.15 -17.11 7.91
C HIS A 237 11.64 -17.19 8.26
N THR A 238 12.48 -17.82 7.42
CA THR A 238 13.93 -17.91 7.62
C THR A 238 14.66 -16.65 7.11
N GLY A 239 14.01 -15.86 6.25
CA GLY A 239 14.58 -14.68 5.59
C GLY A 239 15.10 -14.96 4.19
N GLU A 240 14.83 -16.15 3.66
CA GLU A 240 15.07 -16.49 2.27
C GLU A 240 14.02 -15.79 1.39
N ILE A 241 14.49 -15.09 0.37
CA ILE A 241 13.68 -14.34 -0.57
C ILE A 241 13.66 -15.07 -1.91
N GLY A 242 12.47 -15.51 -2.32
CA GLY A 242 12.23 -16.04 -3.65
C GLY A 242 11.90 -14.94 -4.66
N LEU A 243 12.46 -15.05 -5.86
CA LEU A 243 12.01 -14.27 -7.02
C LEU A 243 10.92 -15.06 -7.76
N GLU A 244 9.71 -14.51 -7.82
CA GLU A 244 8.55 -15.24 -8.39
C GLU A 244 8.72 -15.62 -9.87
N PHE A 245 9.50 -14.85 -10.64
CA PHE A 245 9.82 -15.17 -12.03
C PHE A 245 10.91 -16.23 -12.19
N LYS A 246 11.67 -16.53 -11.13
CA LYS A 246 12.80 -17.48 -11.15
C LYS A 246 12.86 -18.24 -9.82
N LYS A 247 11.92 -19.17 -9.65
CA LYS A 247 11.67 -19.92 -8.40
C LYS A 247 12.88 -20.69 -7.82
N ASN A 248 13.94 -20.90 -8.59
CA ASN A 248 15.16 -21.59 -8.15
C ASN A 248 16.29 -20.63 -7.76
N LEU A 249 16.07 -19.31 -7.83
CA LEU A 249 17.00 -18.33 -7.30
C LEU A 249 16.45 -17.84 -5.97
N SER A 250 17.05 -18.33 -4.89
CA SER A 250 16.84 -17.77 -3.58
C SER A 250 17.90 -16.73 -3.26
N SER A 251 17.49 -15.76 -2.47
CA SER A 251 18.28 -14.61 -2.07
C SER A 251 17.97 -14.28 -0.61
N SER A 252 18.51 -13.19 -0.10
CA SER A 252 18.15 -12.62 1.20
C SER A 252 18.06 -11.11 1.06
N TYR A 253 17.52 -10.41 2.07
CA TYR A 253 17.58 -8.95 2.07
C TYR A 253 19.02 -8.43 1.96
N LEU A 254 20.01 -9.14 2.52
CA LEU A 254 21.43 -8.77 2.39
C LEU A 254 21.93 -8.88 0.95
N ASN A 255 21.60 -9.97 0.26
CA ASN A 255 21.96 -10.10 -1.16
C ASN A 255 21.23 -9.07 -2.03
N LEU A 256 19.95 -8.76 -1.75
CA LEU A 256 19.25 -7.68 -2.46
C LEU A 256 19.90 -6.31 -2.24
N ASN A 257 20.51 -6.06 -1.07
CA ASN A 257 21.25 -4.83 -0.80
C ASN A 257 22.46 -4.66 -1.73
N GLU A 258 23.13 -5.75 -2.12
CA GLU A 258 24.29 -5.72 -3.03
C GLU A 258 23.88 -5.24 -4.43
N PHE A 259 22.67 -5.59 -4.87
CA PHE A 259 22.15 -5.28 -6.21
C PHE A 259 21.08 -4.19 -6.21
N VAL A 260 20.88 -3.47 -5.10
CA VAL A 260 19.76 -2.54 -4.94
C VAL A 260 19.74 -1.45 -6.01
N ASP A 261 20.89 -0.95 -6.45
CA ASP A 261 20.96 0.12 -7.46
C ASP A 261 20.65 -0.38 -8.88
N SER A 262 20.85 -1.68 -9.14
CA SER A 262 20.44 -2.34 -10.38
C SER A 262 18.93 -2.65 -10.38
N ILE A 263 18.41 -3.09 -9.23
CA ILE A 263 16.99 -3.46 -9.08
C ILE A 263 16.11 -2.21 -8.96
N PHE A 264 16.57 -1.20 -8.24
CA PHE A 264 15.91 0.07 -7.94
C PHE A 264 16.80 1.24 -8.39
N PRO A 265 16.97 1.45 -9.70
CA PRO A 265 17.81 2.53 -10.21
C PRO A 265 17.29 3.89 -9.75
N VAL A 266 18.21 4.85 -9.60
CA VAL A 266 17.90 6.21 -9.14
C VAL A 266 16.80 6.83 -10.00
N VAL A 267 15.69 7.19 -9.36
CA VAL A 267 14.62 7.95 -10.00
C VAL A 267 15.16 9.33 -10.30
N LYS A 268 15.38 9.63 -11.59
CA LYS A 268 15.74 10.98 -12.03
C LYS A 268 14.65 11.92 -11.52
N LYS A 269 15.03 12.85 -10.63
CA LYS A 269 14.18 14.00 -10.34
C LYS A 269 14.02 14.74 -11.66
N ASP A 270 12.79 15.06 -12.06
CA ASP A 270 12.55 16.00 -13.16
C ASP A 270 13.16 17.36 -12.74
N ILE A 271 14.46 17.53 -12.93
CA ILE A 271 15.15 18.80 -12.83
C ILE A 271 14.66 19.57 -14.05
N ASN A 272 13.72 20.49 -13.83
CA ASN A 272 13.19 21.44 -14.82
C ASN A 272 12.57 20.84 -16.10
N ARG A 273 11.24 20.66 -16.10
CA ARG A 273 10.44 20.93 -17.32
C ARG A 273 10.38 22.44 -17.64
N GLY A 274 11.54 23.09 -17.63
CA GLY A 274 11.79 24.46 -18.07
C GLY A 274 12.71 24.52 -19.29
N TYR A 275 13.28 23.40 -19.74
CA TYR A 275 13.96 23.32 -21.02
C TYR A 275 13.00 22.74 -22.06
N ARG A 276 12.36 23.62 -22.83
CA ARG A 276 11.62 23.22 -24.03
C ARG A 276 12.66 22.95 -25.11
N ASP A 277 12.79 21.69 -25.49
CA ASP A 277 13.65 21.21 -26.59
C ASP A 277 13.23 21.77 -27.98
N THR A 278 12.18 22.59 -28.03
CA THR A 278 11.66 23.23 -29.24
C THR A 278 12.33 24.57 -29.58
N GLU A 279 13.28 25.06 -28.78
CA GLU A 279 14.03 26.30 -29.08
C GLU A 279 15.43 26.04 -29.66
N TYR A 280 15.94 24.81 -29.64
CA TYR A 280 17.30 24.51 -30.10
C TYR A 280 17.46 24.44 -31.64
N TRP A 281 16.37 24.25 -32.39
CA TRP A 281 16.40 24.12 -33.86
C TRP A 281 15.91 25.35 -34.64
N LYS A 282 15.87 26.53 -34.02
CA LYS A 282 15.60 27.79 -34.74
C LYS A 282 16.86 28.62 -34.92
N ILE A 283 17.87 28.04 -35.58
CA ILE A 283 19.02 28.80 -36.09
C ILE A 283 19.44 28.23 -37.46
N HIS A 284 19.31 29.09 -38.48
CA HIS A 284 19.79 28.99 -39.87
C HIS A 284 19.12 27.88 -40.70
N TRP A 285 18.22 28.20 -41.65
CA TRP A 285 18.46 28.90 -42.92
C TRP A 285 17.22 29.67 -43.38
#